data_AF-A0A3D3P077-F1
#
_entry.id   AF-A0A3D3P077-F1
#
_cell.length_a   1.000
_cell.length_b   1.000
_cell.length_c   1.000
_cell.angle_alpha   90.00
_cell.angle_beta   90.00
_cell.angle_gamma   90.00
#
_symmetry.space_group_name_H-M   'P 1'
#
loop_
_entity.id
_entity.type
_entity.pdbx_description
1 polymer ?
#
loop_
_entity_poly.entity_id
_entity_poly.type
_entity_poly.pdbx_seq_one_letter_code
_entity_poly.pdbx_strand_id
1 'polypeptide(L)'
;MNELMGIYEPETDYRAEKLKREIAEAKKKGLILMAGQPAPAEAGAAERAPEALAAQGHLRMSFEEVTPTKAEFWLRQNKGNRRLKRDVVEGYARQMRRGEWMLLPPGIVFDVNGTLLNGQHTLNAVIKAGVTVRMVVTRGVPVALEGKADVRAASVMDSGVPRNAADQMTIQHGVAAGASVIGAMVRSIVNAMLPRRTRRLAVSEIMTVYRMFEAELKWMAENRSKERGLKQAGVMAAFTLAQRWPGESTGALVREMWVILVNDAGYLRARPECAALAHLHEWLTSECGLLMTRRDDRALLPLTLQVLRCCLGGDGVTDASSLERIRETGEALETLLPSAETSEVRKLFGVEGGAA
;
A
#
# COMPACT_ATOMS: atom_id res chain seq x y z
N MET A 1 50.18 -9.09 -3.11
CA MET A 1 50.75 -8.75 -1.80
C MET A 1 50.03 -7.49 -1.34
N ASN A 2 49.23 -7.63 -0.29
CA ASN A 2 48.54 -6.61 0.52
C ASN A 2 47.90 -5.40 -0.18
N GLU A 3 46.58 -5.30 -0.10
CA GLU A 3 45.92 -4.27 0.70
C GLU A 3 44.39 -4.47 0.73
N LEU A 4 43.78 -4.08 1.86
CA LEU A 4 42.35 -4.09 2.22
C LEU A 4 41.82 -5.35 2.94
N MET A 5 42.47 -5.69 4.05
CA MET A 5 41.81 -6.26 5.23
C MET A 5 42.10 -5.37 6.45
N GLY A 6 41.02 -4.86 7.04
CA GLY A 6 41.01 -3.96 8.20
C GLY A 6 39.84 -3.00 7.99
N ILE A 7 38.75 -3.03 8.75
CA ILE A 7 38.62 -3.26 10.19
C ILE A 7 37.24 -3.89 10.42
N TYR A 8 37.19 -5.11 10.97
CA TYR A 8 36.01 -5.64 11.64
C TYR A 8 36.48 -6.25 12.96
N GLU A 9 36.40 -5.46 14.03
CA GLU A 9 36.56 -5.96 15.39
C GLU A 9 35.33 -6.81 15.75
N PRO A 10 35.51 -8.02 16.28
CA PRO A 10 34.39 -8.84 16.69
C PRO A 10 33.88 -8.37 18.07
N GLU A 11 32.69 -7.76 18.10
CA GLU A 11 31.86 -7.61 19.32
C GLU A 11 31.34 -8.98 19.82
N THR A 12 32.20 -9.96 20.01
CA THR A 12 31.80 -11.35 20.33
C THR A 12 31.66 -11.66 21.82
N ASP A 13 31.98 -10.74 22.73
CA ASP A 13 31.97 -11.09 24.15
C ASP A 13 30.60 -10.88 24.84
N TYR A 14 29.85 -9.85 24.44
CA TYR A 14 28.56 -9.53 25.08
C TYR A 14 27.47 -10.59 24.84
N ARG A 15 27.40 -11.17 23.64
CA ARG A 15 26.39 -12.18 23.28
C ARG A 15 26.68 -13.53 23.92
N ALA A 16 27.95 -13.92 24.03
CA ALA A 16 28.35 -15.18 24.64
C ALA A 16 28.06 -15.15 26.15
N GLU A 17 28.38 -14.05 26.83
CA GLU A 17 28.19 -13.94 28.26
C GLU A 17 26.71 -13.78 28.66
N LYS A 18 25.93 -13.07 27.84
CA LYS A 18 24.47 -13.01 27.97
C LYS A 18 23.83 -14.39 27.78
N LEU A 19 24.25 -15.14 26.76
CA LEU A 19 23.78 -16.50 26.50
C LEU A 19 24.12 -17.47 27.65
N LYS A 20 25.33 -17.38 28.22
CA LYS A 20 25.71 -18.18 29.40
C LYS A 20 24.83 -17.89 30.62
N ARG A 21 24.50 -16.61 30.87
CA ARG A 21 23.60 -16.20 31.96
C ARG A 21 22.18 -16.71 31.75
N GLU A 22 21.64 -16.58 30.54
CA GLU A 22 20.30 -17.07 30.19
C GLU A 22 20.22 -18.60 30.30
N ILE A 23 21.26 -19.33 29.89
CA ILE A 23 21.34 -20.80 30.06
C ILE A 23 21.42 -21.20 31.53
N ALA A 24 22.19 -20.48 32.36
CA ALA A 24 22.28 -20.77 33.80
C ALA A 24 20.94 -20.51 34.52
N GLU A 25 20.23 -19.45 34.14
CA GLU A 25 18.91 -19.11 34.68
C GLU A 25 17.84 -20.11 34.23
N ALA A 26 17.90 -20.57 32.97
CA ALA A 26 17.03 -21.62 32.45
C ALA A 26 17.29 -22.99 33.11
N LYS A 27 18.55 -23.31 33.46
CA LYS A 27 18.89 -24.49 34.28
C LYS A 27 18.33 -24.39 35.69
N LYS A 28 18.45 -23.23 36.34
CA LYS A 28 17.88 -22.99 37.69
C LYS A 28 16.35 -23.08 37.71
N LYS A 29 15.69 -22.71 36.61
CA LYS A 29 14.24 -22.81 36.40
C LYS A 29 13.78 -24.19 35.90
N GLY A 30 14.68 -25.16 35.73
CA GLY A 30 14.35 -26.50 35.24
C GLY A 30 13.91 -26.57 33.77
N LEU A 31 14.13 -25.50 32.99
CA LEU A 31 13.70 -25.36 31.60
C LEU A 31 14.66 -26.04 30.60
N ILE A 32 15.83 -26.48 31.07
CA ILE A 32 16.80 -27.25 30.29
C ILE A 32 17.05 -28.57 31.03
N LEU A 33 16.46 -29.66 30.53
CA LEU A 33 16.68 -31.01 31.03
C LEU A 33 17.97 -31.58 30.43
N MET A 34 18.84 -32.16 31.27
CA MET A 34 19.91 -33.04 30.78
C MET A 34 19.27 -34.25 30.10
N ALA A 35 19.86 -34.71 29.00
CA ALA A 35 19.39 -35.91 28.31
C ALA A 35 19.40 -37.11 29.28
N GLY A 36 18.21 -37.59 29.64
CA GLY A 36 18.05 -38.89 30.32
C GLY A 36 17.25 -38.96 31.62
N GLN A 37 16.52 -37.94 32.08
CA GLN A 37 15.59 -38.10 33.24
C GLN A 37 14.18 -37.58 32.96
N PRO A 38 13.12 -38.25 33.48
CA PRO A 38 11.74 -37.86 33.23
C PRO A 38 11.34 -36.65 34.10
N ALA A 39 10.50 -35.78 33.53
CA ALA A 39 10.00 -34.57 34.20
C ALA A 39 8.98 -34.90 35.32
N PRO A 40 8.93 -34.10 36.41
CA PRO A 40 7.97 -34.31 37.49
C PRO A 40 6.56 -33.85 37.10
N ALA A 41 5.56 -34.51 37.67
CA ALA A 41 4.14 -34.31 37.40
C ALA A 41 3.47 -33.31 38.37
N GLU A 42 2.35 -32.75 37.89
CA GLU A 42 1.24 -32.06 38.58
C GLU A 42 1.38 -30.54 38.82
N ALA A 43 0.36 -29.66 38.72
CA ALA A 43 -1.08 -29.78 38.49
C ALA A 43 -1.67 -28.45 37.95
N GLY A 44 -2.74 -28.54 37.15
CA GLY A 44 -3.88 -27.61 37.23
C GLY A 44 -3.89 -26.32 36.39
N ALA A 45 -4.35 -26.41 35.15
CA ALA A 45 -5.43 -25.58 34.56
C ALA A 45 -5.61 -25.99 33.09
N ALA A 46 -6.78 -26.53 32.77
CA ALA A 46 -7.07 -27.08 31.46
C ALA A 46 -7.25 -25.97 30.40
N GLU A 47 -6.21 -25.70 29.62
CA GLU A 47 -6.35 -25.12 28.29
C GLU A 47 -5.98 -26.22 27.29
N ARG A 48 -7.00 -26.86 26.72
CA ARG A 48 -6.82 -27.98 25.77
C ARG A 48 -6.03 -27.47 24.56
N ALA A 49 -4.75 -27.85 24.47
CA ALA A 49 -4.04 -27.90 23.22
C ALA A 49 -4.83 -28.77 22.23
N PRO A 50 -5.11 -28.33 20.98
CA PRO A 50 -5.80 -29.20 20.05
C PRO A 50 -4.86 -30.32 19.65
N GLU A 51 -5.34 -31.53 19.91
CA GLU A 51 -4.86 -32.83 19.45
C GLU A 51 -4.18 -32.76 18.08
N ALA A 52 -2.98 -33.33 18.02
CA ALA A 52 -2.42 -33.82 16.78
C ALA A 52 -3.36 -34.88 16.20
N LEU A 53 -4.26 -34.44 15.31
CA LEU A 53 -5.29 -35.26 14.70
C LEU A 53 -4.66 -36.18 13.64
N ALA A 54 -4.31 -37.39 14.04
CA ALA A 54 -4.05 -38.48 13.11
C ALA A 54 -5.37 -39.16 12.72
N ALA A 55 -5.57 -39.33 11.41
CA ALA A 55 -6.41 -40.35 10.77
C ALA A 55 -7.96 -40.23 10.84
N GLN A 56 -8.53 -39.20 10.20
CA GLN A 56 -9.64 -39.29 9.22
C GLN A 56 -10.00 -37.88 8.70
N GLY A 57 -10.12 -37.76 7.38
CA GLY A 57 -10.18 -36.51 6.62
C GLY A 57 -11.48 -35.71 6.72
N HIS A 58 -11.72 -35.06 7.84
CA HIS A 58 -12.80 -34.06 7.94
C HIS A 58 -12.23 -32.64 7.79
N LEU A 59 -12.73 -31.93 6.79
CA LEU A 59 -12.49 -30.50 6.60
C LEU A 59 -13.02 -29.74 7.82
N ARG A 60 -12.14 -29.02 8.51
CA ARG A 60 -12.49 -28.23 9.71
C ARG A 60 -12.25 -26.76 9.46
N MET A 61 -13.23 -25.94 9.81
CA MET A 61 -13.11 -24.48 9.82
C MET A 61 -13.27 -23.96 11.25
N SER A 62 -12.39 -23.06 11.67
CA SER A 62 -12.42 -22.44 12.99
C SER A 62 -12.05 -20.97 12.94
N PHE A 63 -12.60 -20.18 13.87
CA PHE A 63 -12.14 -18.84 14.13
C PHE A 63 -10.99 -18.88 15.12
N GLU A 64 -9.84 -18.32 14.76
CA GLU A 64 -8.65 -18.33 15.61
C GLU A 64 -8.02 -16.96 15.70
N GLU A 65 -7.47 -16.67 16.88
CA GLU A 65 -6.51 -15.59 17.03
C GLU A 65 -5.18 -16.03 16.42
N VAL A 66 -4.66 -15.18 15.54
CA VAL A 66 -3.39 -15.37 14.84
C VAL A 66 -2.42 -14.32 15.36
N THR A 67 -1.54 -14.75 16.27
CA THR A 67 -0.45 -13.93 16.80
C THR A 67 0.75 -13.95 15.85
N PRO A 68 1.70 -12.99 15.95
CA PRO A 68 2.96 -13.02 15.19
C PRO A 68 3.72 -14.35 15.33
N THR A 69 3.86 -14.88 16.54
CA THR A 69 4.53 -16.16 16.80
C THR A 69 3.83 -17.34 16.14
N LYS A 70 2.49 -17.36 16.18
CA LYS A 70 1.68 -18.40 15.53
C LYS A 70 1.79 -18.32 14.01
N ALA A 71 1.83 -17.11 13.45
CA ALA A 71 2.05 -16.88 12.04
C ALA A 71 3.44 -17.35 11.58
N GLU A 72 4.50 -17.09 12.36
CA GLU A 72 5.85 -17.60 12.08
C GLU A 72 5.89 -19.12 12.06
N PHE A 73 5.27 -19.77 13.06
CA PHE A 73 5.19 -21.22 13.13
C PHE A 73 4.47 -21.81 11.91
N TRP A 74 3.33 -21.24 11.52
CA TRP A 74 2.57 -21.68 10.35
C TRP A 74 3.29 -21.46 9.03
N LEU A 75 4.08 -20.39 8.90
CA LEU A 75 4.89 -20.15 7.70
C LEU A 75 5.97 -21.20 7.48
N ARG A 76 6.43 -21.91 8.52
CA ARG A 76 7.34 -23.07 8.38
C ARG A 76 6.69 -24.23 7.62
N GLN A 77 5.36 -24.29 7.59
CA GLN A 77 4.60 -25.31 6.86
C GLN A 77 4.35 -24.93 5.39
N ASN A 78 4.87 -23.79 4.93
CA ASN A 78 4.75 -23.35 3.55
C ASN A 78 5.77 -24.04 2.64
N LYS A 79 5.33 -25.03 1.87
CA LYS A 79 6.20 -25.86 1.02
C LYS A 79 6.28 -25.44 -0.44
N GLY A 80 5.47 -24.48 -0.89
CA GLY A 80 5.39 -24.20 -2.33
C GLY A 80 4.52 -23.04 -2.78
N ASN A 81 4.15 -22.11 -1.89
CA ASN A 81 3.41 -20.93 -2.34
C ASN A 81 4.26 -20.01 -3.23
N ARG A 82 3.56 -19.25 -4.09
CA ARG A 82 4.13 -18.24 -4.99
C ARG A 82 5.11 -17.30 -4.29
N ARG A 83 6.01 -16.67 -5.07
CA ARG A 83 6.94 -15.65 -4.57
C ARG A 83 6.20 -14.59 -3.74
N LEU A 84 6.73 -14.31 -2.55
CA LEU A 84 6.20 -13.29 -1.66
C LEU A 84 6.25 -11.91 -2.33
N LYS A 85 5.12 -11.20 -2.28
CA LYS A 85 5.00 -9.84 -2.83
C LYS A 85 5.02 -8.85 -1.68
N ARG A 86 6.16 -8.20 -1.44
CA ARG A 86 6.37 -7.29 -0.29
C ARG A 86 5.33 -6.18 -0.24
N ASP A 87 4.96 -5.61 -1.38
CA ASP A 87 3.95 -4.55 -1.46
C ASP A 87 2.56 -5.01 -0.99
N VAL A 88 2.23 -6.30 -1.16
CA VAL A 88 0.97 -6.88 -0.66
C VAL A 88 1.00 -7.01 0.85
N VAL A 89 2.12 -7.52 1.37
CA VAL A 89 2.35 -7.67 2.81
C VAL A 89 2.31 -6.31 3.52
N GLU A 90 2.95 -5.29 2.96
CA GLU A 90 2.92 -3.92 3.51
C GLU A 90 1.48 -3.37 3.54
N GLY A 91 0.73 -3.51 2.45
CA GLY A 91 -0.66 -3.05 2.39
C GLY A 91 -1.53 -3.71 3.47
N TYR A 92 -1.43 -5.03 3.62
CA TYR A 92 -2.17 -5.74 4.67
C TYR A 92 -1.71 -5.35 6.08
N ALA A 93 -0.41 -5.20 6.30
CA ALA A 93 0.12 -4.80 7.60
C ALA A 93 -0.39 -3.41 8.01
N ARG A 94 -0.46 -2.45 7.08
CA ARG A 94 -1.07 -1.13 7.35
C ARG A 94 -2.54 -1.24 7.73
N GLN A 95 -3.33 -2.05 7.02
CA GLN A 95 -4.74 -2.27 7.38
C GLN A 95 -4.89 -2.91 8.77
N MET A 96 -4.05 -3.90 9.09
CA MET A 96 -4.06 -4.56 10.40
C MET A 96 -3.71 -3.60 11.54
N ARG A 97 -2.67 -2.76 11.39
CA ARG A 97 -2.31 -1.74 12.41
C ARG A 97 -3.42 -0.71 12.64
N ARG A 98 -4.20 -0.41 11.60
CA ARG A 98 -5.35 0.49 11.67
C ARG A 98 -6.63 -0.18 12.19
N GLY A 99 -6.60 -1.47 12.54
CA GLY A 99 -7.78 -2.21 12.99
C GLY A 99 -8.82 -2.46 11.89
N GLU A 100 -8.44 -2.34 10.62
CA GLU A 100 -9.36 -2.48 9.48
C GLU A 100 -9.42 -3.90 8.92
N TRP A 101 -8.71 -4.84 9.57
CA TRP A 101 -8.70 -6.23 9.13
C TRP A 101 -9.95 -6.95 9.64
N MET A 102 -10.95 -7.07 8.77
CA MET A 102 -12.22 -7.72 9.10
C MET A 102 -12.10 -9.24 9.12
N LEU A 103 -12.84 -9.88 10.03
CA LEU A 103 -13.01 -11.33 10.05
C LEU A 103 -13.91 -11.76 8.88
N LEU A 104 -13.30 -12.26 7.80
CA LEU A 104 -13.98 -12.73 6.60
C LEU A 104 -13.65 -14.21 6.29
N PRO A 105 -14.49 -14.92 5.51
CA PRO A 105 -14.31 -16.33 5.19
C PRO A 105 -12.98 -16.72 4.51
N PRO A 106 -12.38 -15.92 3.59
CA PRO A 106 -11.10 -16.27 3.00
C PRO A 106 -9.99 -16.15 4.06
N GLY A 107 -9.46 -17.31 4.47
CA GLY A 107 -8.63 -17.44 5.65
C GLY A 107 -7.28 -18.12 5.40
N ILE A 108 -6.69 -18.61 6.48
CA ILE A 108 -5.49 -19.45 6.44
C ILE A 108 -5.92 -20.88 6.11
N VAL A 109 -5.29 -21.51 5.12
CA VAL A 109 -5.71 -22.84 4.66
C VAL A 109 -4.56 -23.84 4.75
N PHE A 110 -4.80 -24.98 5.37
CA PHE A 110 -3.89 -26.11 5.43
C PHE A 110 -4.50 -27.35 4.77
N ASP A 111 -3.66 -28.10 4.07
CA ASP A 111 -4.05 -29.41 3.53
C ASP A 111 -4.15 -30.48 4.63
N VAL A 112 -4.56 -31.69 4.24
CA VAL A 112 -4.60 -32.88 5.11
C VAL A 112 -3.24 -33.28 5.71
N ASN A 113 -2.13 -32.82 5.13
CA ASN A 113 -0.76 -33.07 5.61
C ASN A 113 -0.21 -31.91 6.45
N GLY A 114 -1.04 -30.90 6.75
CA GLY A 114 -0.62 -29.69 7.47
C GLY A 114 0.19 -28.69 6.64
N THR A 115 0.30 -28.87 5.32
CA THR A 115 0.98 -27.93 4.42
C THR A 115 0.13 -26.67 4.23
N LEU A 116 0.76 -25.50 4.33
CA LEU A 116 0.08 -24.21 4.13
C LEU A 116 -0.24 -23.98 2.64
N LEU A 117 -1.52 -24.04 2.27
CA LEU A 117 -2.04 -23.80 0.92
C LEU A 117 -2.38 -22.33 0.66
N ASN A 118 -2.81 -21.59 1.68
CA ASN A 118 -3.18 -20.17 1.54
C ASN A 118 -2.82 -19.37 2.78
N GLY A 119 -2.63 -18.06 2.61
CA GLY A 119 -2.41 -17.13 3.71
C GLY A 119 -0.98 -16.67 3.88
N GLN A 120 -0.04 -17.06 3.01
CA GLN A 120 1.38 -16.63 3.10
C GLN A 120 1.53 -15.11 3.26
N HIS A 121 0.89 -14.30 2.41
CA HIS A 121 0.95 -12.83 2.51
C HIS A 121 0.31 -12.31 3.79
N THR A 122 -0.80 -12.91 4.21
CA THR A 122 -1.53 -12.51 5.41
C THR A 122 -0.74 -12.81 6.68
N LEU A 123 -0.13 -13.99 6.80
CA LEU A 123 0.73 -14.35 7.93
C LEU A 123 1.97 -13.47 8.02
N ASN A 124 2.62 -13.20 6.88
CA ASN A 124 3.72 -12.24 6.85
C ASN A 124 3.26 -10.82 7.25
N ALA A 125 2.02 -10.45 6.92
CA ALA A 125 1.46 -9.15 7.30
C ALA A 125 1.18 -9.08 8.80
N VAL A 126 0.67 -10.14 9.43
CA VAL A 126 0.50 -10.25 10.89
C VAL A 126 1.84 -10.05 11.60
N ILE A 127 2.88 -10.77 11.17
CA ILE A 127 4.24 -10.63 11.73
C ILE A 127 4.74 -9.20 11.60
N LYS A 128 4.63 -8.62 10.40
CA LYS A 128 5.10 -7.27 10.11
C LYS A 128 4.29 -6.19 10.82
N ALA A 129 2.99 -6.40 10.98
CA ALA A 129 2.11 -5.47 11.71
C ALA A 129 2.39 -5.51 13.21
N GLY A 130 2.82 -6.66 13.74
CA GLY A 130 3.07 -6.84 15.17
C GLY A 130 1.80 -6.92 16.01
N VAL A 131 0.65 -7.24 15.39
CA VAL A 131 -0.66 -7.28 16.04
C VAL A 131 -1.30 -8.64 15.89
N THR A 132 -2.08 -9.06 16.89
CA THR A 132 -2.92 -10.26 16.81
C THR A 132 -4.19 -9.97 16.03
N VAL A 133 -4.55 -10.86 15.11
CA VAL A 133 -5.74 -10.70 14.25
C VAL A 133 -6.58 -11.97 14.28
N ARG A 134 -7.91 -11.81 14.35
CA ARG A 134 -8.84 -12.95 14.29
C ARG A 134 -9.09 -13.35 12.84
N MET A 135 -8.94 -14.63 12.52
CA MET A 135 -9.07 -15.15 11.16
C MET A 135 -9.83 -16.47 11.13
N VAL A 136 -10.45 -16.77 9.98
CA VAL A 136 -10.90 -18.14 9.67
C VAL A 136 -9.67 -18.98 9.32
N VAL A 137 -9.62 -20.19 9.87
CA VAL A 137 -8.58 -21.18 9.57
C VAL A 137 -9.25 -22.47 9.13
N THR A 138 -8.91 -22.92 7.94
CA THR A 138 -9.40 -24.17 7.35
C THR A 138 -8.28 -25.20 7.36
N ARG A 139 -8.53 -26.39 7.92
CA ARG A 139 -7.60 -27.52 7.94
C ARG A 139 -8.24 -28.75 7.34
N GLY A 140 -7.40 -29.65 6.82
CA GLY A 140 -7.87 -30.91 6.23
C GLY A 140 -8.37 -30.76 4.79
N VAL A 141 -7.93 -29.74 4.05
CA VAL A 141 -8.26 -29.63 2.63
C VAL A 141 -7.56 -30.75 1.85
N PRO A 142 -8.27 -31.54 1.03
CA PRO A 142 -7.64 -32.55 0.18
C PRO A 142 -6.56 -31.94 -0.71
N VAL A 143 -5.43 -32.63 -0.92
CA VAL A 143 -4.35 -32.14 -1.79
C VAL A 143 -4.83 -32.06 -3.25
N ALA A 144 -5.65 -33.02 -3.67
CA ALA A 144 -6.22 -33.12 -5.00
C ALA A 144 -7.68 -33.61 -4.95
N LEU A 145 -8.40 -33.42 -6.05
CA LEU A 145 -9.74 -33.93 -6.23
C LEU A 145 -9.74 -35.46 -6.30
N GLU A 146 -10.71 -36.09 -5.64
CA GLU A 146 -10.88 -37.54 -5.68
C GLU A 146 -11.09 -38.02 -7.12
N GLY A 147 -10.35 -39.06 -7.51
CA GLY A 147 -10.35 -39.57 -8.89
C GLY A 147 -9.64 -38.69 -9.93
N LYS A 148 -9.07 -37.52 -9.55
CA LYS A 148 -8.33 -36.62 -10.45
C LYS A 148 -7.12 -35.99 -9.76
N ALA A 149 -6.02 -36.73 -9.70
CA ALA A 149 -4.80 -36.34 -8.98
C ALA A 149 -4.10 -35.07 -9.53
N ASP A 150 -4.35 -34.72 -10.78
CA ASP A 150 -3.86 -33.52 -11.47
C ASP A 150 -4.58 -32.24 -11.01
N VAL A 151 -5.83 -32.36 -10.59
CA VAL A 151 -6.64 -31.23 -10.09
C VAL A 151 -6.34 -31.01 -8.61
N ARG A 152 -5.31 -30.20 -8.34
CA ARG A 152 -4.92 -29.81 -6.97
C ARG A 152 -5.86 -28.76 -6.38
N ALA A 153 -6.09 -28.79 -5.07
CA ALA A 153 -6.91 -27.78 -4.38
C ALA A 153 -6.39 -26.34 -4.59
N ALA A 154 -5.06 -26.17 -4.64
CA ALA A 154 -4.43 -24.88 -4.93
C ALA A 154 -4.71 -24.36 -6.36
N SER A 155 -5.03 -25.25 -7.31
CA SER A 155 -5.30 -24.86 -8.71
C SER A 155 -6.69 -24.24 -8.90
N VAL A 156 -7.65 -24.61 -8.06
CA VAL A 156 -9.04 -24.10 -8.13
C VAL A 156 -9.30 -22.94 -7.17
N MET A 157 -8.44 -22.78 -6.16
CA MET A 157 -8.52 -21.70 -5.18
C MET A 157 -8.32 -20.32 -5.83
N ASP A 158 -9.09 -19.33 -5.37
CA ASP A 158 -9.01 -17.94 -5.83
C ASP A 158 -9.16 -17.73 -7.35
N SER A 159 -9.82 -18.67 -8.05
CA SER A 159 -10.09 -18.61 -9.50
C SER A 159 -11.22 -17.66 -9.91
N GLY A 160 -11.91 -17.06 -8.93
CA GLY A 160 -12.98 -16.10 -9.18
C GLY A 160 -12.47 -14.74 -9.69
N VAL A 161 -13.37 -13.96 -10.30
CA VAL A 161 -13.07 -12.60 -10.76
C VAL A 161 -12.97 -11.66 -9.55
N PRO A 162 -11.80 -11.06 -9.28
CA PRO A 162 -11.66 -10.14 -8.15
C PRO A 162 -12.37 -8.82 -8.46
N ARG A 163 -13.10 -8.28 -7.47
CA ARG A 163 -13.61 -6.90 -7.54
C ARG A 163 -12.45 -5.92 -7.50
N ASN A 164 -12.33 -5.08 -8.51
CA ASN A 164 -11.31 -4.03 -8.55
C ASN A 164 -11.72 -2.84 -7.66
N ALA A 165 -10.81 -1.88 -7.45
CA ALA A 165 -11.09 -0.73 -6.57
C ALA A 165 -12.28 0.13 -7.06
N ALA A 166 -12.44 0.31 -8.38
CA ALA A 166 -13.57 1.05 -8.94
C ALA A 166 -14.89 0.30 -8.70
N ASP A 167 -14.92 -1.02 -8.87
CA ASP A 167 -16.10 -1.84 -8.56
C ASP A 167 -16.50 -1.67 -7.08
N GLN A 168 -15.52 -1.69 -6.19
CA GLN A 168 -15.76 -1.52 -4.74
C GLN A 168 -16.28 -0.11 -4.42
N MET A 169 -15.73 0.93 -5.06
CA MET A 169 -16.21 2.30 -4.90
C MET A 169 -17.66 2.47 -5.37
N THR A 170 -18.04 1.86 -6.49
CA THR A 170 -19.41 1.91 -7.00
C THR A 170 -20.38 1.08 -6.17
N ILE A 171 -20.04 -0.18 -5.87
CA ILE A 171 -20.94 -1.12 -5.20
C ILE A 171 -21.11 -0.79 -3.71
N GLN A 172 -20.02 -0.47 -3.01
CA GLN A 172 -20.02 -0.34 -1.55
C GLN A 172 -20.14 1.11 -1.06
N HIS A 173 -19.79 2.08 -1.91
CA HIS A 173 -19.66 3.48 -1.49
C HIS A 173 -20.49 4.45 -2.34
N GLY A 174 -21.32 3.97 -3.28
CA GLY A 174 -22.23 4.81 -4.05
C GLY A 174 -21.54 5.76 -5.04
N VAL A 175 -20.24 5.58 -5.30
CA VAL A 175 -19.49 6.39 -6.29
C VAL A 175 -19.78 5.80 -7.67
N ALA A 176 -20.94 6.15 -8.25
CA ALA A 176 -21.38 5.59 -9.52
C ALA A 176 -20.68 6.26 -10.73
N ALA A 177 -20.69 7.58 -10.79
CA ALA A 177 -20.07 8.31 -11.89
C ALA A 177 -18.56 8.46 -11.69
N GLY A 178 -17.78 8.03 -12.69
CA GLY A 178 -16.35 8.31 -12.74
C GLY A 178 -15.46 7.56 -11.74
N ALA A 179 -15.96 6.51 -11.07
CA ALA A 179 -15.21 5.77 -10.03
C ALA A 179 -13.79 5.34 -10.45
N SER A 180 -13.63 4.87 -11.69
CA SER A 180 -12.33 4.48 -12.23
C SER A 180 -11.36 5.67 -12.34
N VAL A 181 -11.86 6.81 -12.83
CA VAL A 181 -11.09 8.06 -13.00
C VAL A 181 -10.75 8.66 -11.64
N ILE A 182 -11.72 8.76 -10.74
CA ILE A 182 -11.53 9.23 -9.36
C ILE A 182 -10.51 8.36 -8.64
N GLY A 183 -10.64 7.03 -8.73
CA GLY A 183 -9.66 6.12 -8.15
C GLY A 183 -8.26 6.30 -8.73
N ALA A 184 -8.13 6.64 -10.02
CA ALA A 184 -6.84 6.96 -10.63
C ALA A 184 -6.26 8.28 -10.10
N MET A 185 -7.08 9.34 -9.98
CA MET A 185 -6.66 10.62 -9.39
C MET A 185 -6.22 10.45 -7.94
N VAL A 186 -7.00 9.77 -7.11
CA VAL A 186 -6.64 9.49 -5.70
C VAL A 186 -5.31 8.74 -5.61
N ARG A 187 -5.09 7.74 -6.47
CA ARG A 187 -3.79 7.05 -6.54
C ARG A 187 -2.65 8.00 -6.92
N SER A 188 -2.89 8.95 -7.81
CA SER A 188 -1.89 9.95 -8.19
C SER A 188 -1.55 10.88 -7.02
N ILE A 189 -2.58 11.42 -6.36
CA ILE A 189 -2.48 12.25 -5.14
C ILE A 189 -1.66 11.53 -4.06
N VAL A 190 -2.03 10.30 -3.71
CA VAL A 190 -1.32 9.53 -2.67
C VAL A 190 0.13 9.28 -3.05
N ASN A 191 0.42 8.90 -4.30
CA ASN A 191 1.79 8.63 -4.73
C ASN A 191 2.67 9.88 -4.79
N ALA A 192 2.06 11.06 -4.91
CA ALA A 192 2.74 12.34 -4.88
C ALA A 192 3.03 12.80 -3.45
N MET A 193 2.16 12.46 -2.49
CA MET A 193 2.32 12.81 -1.07
C MET A 193 3.24 11.86 -0.28
N LEU A 194 3.58 10.69 -0.84
CA LEU A 194 4.41 9.68 -0.19
C LEU A 194 5.85 9.66 -0.73
N PRO A 195 6.88 9.55 0.15
CA PRO A 195 8.28 9.47 -0.28
C PRO A 195 8.56 8.27 -1.21
N ARG A 196 7.84 7.17 -0.99
CA ARG A 196 7.91 5.95 -1.80
C ARG A 196 6.54 5.59 -2.32
N ARG A 197 6.48 5.26 -3.61
CA ARG A 197 5.27 4.80 -4.27
C ARG A 197 4.69 3.57 -3.56
N THR A 198 3.46 3.70 -3.08
CA THR A 198 2.71 2.55 -2.57
C THR A 198 2.06 1.82 -3.74
N ARG A 199 2.53 0.60 -4.07
CA ARG A 199 1.96 -0.17 -5.19
C ARG A 199 0.61 -0.82 -4.88
N ARG A 200 0.22 -0.90 -3.60
CA ARG A 200 -1.06 -1.48 -3.18
C ARG A 200 -1.73 -0.58 -2.14
N LEU A 201 -2.76 0.12 -2.59
CA LEU A 201 -3.64 0.92 -1.76
C LEU A 201 -4.90 0.11 -1.46
N ALA A 202 -5.28 0.07 -0.19
CA ALA A 202 -6.54 -0.48 0.25
C ALA A 202 -7.70 0.41 -0.19
N VAL A 203 -8.89 -0.17 -0.35
CA VAL A 203 -10.10 0.61 -0.68
C VAL A 203 -10.40 1.61 0.44
N SER A 204 -10.21 1.25 1.71
CA SER A 204 -10.35 2.17 2.84
C SER A 204 -9.38 3.35 2.78
N GLU A 205 -8.13 3.13 2.35
CA GLU A 205 -7.15 4.20 2.12
C GLU A 205 -7.61 5.12 0.98
N ILE A 206 -8.06 4.54 -0.14
CA ILE A 206 -8.62 5.30 -1.28
C ILE A 206 -9.83 6.13 -0.84
N MET A 207 -10.76 5.54 -0.08
CA MET A 207 -11.97 6.22 0.37
C MET A 207 -11.69 7.31 1.39
N THR A 208 -10.65 7.15 2.21
CA THR A 208 -10.24 8.19 3.16
C THR A 208 -9.77 9.43 2.42
N VAL A 209 -8.89 9.26 1.42
CA VAL A 209 -8.41 10.38 0.60
C VAL A 209 -9.52 10.94 -0.30
N TYR A 210 -10.39 10.08 -0.85
CA TYR A 210 -11.55 10.54 -1.60
C TYR A 210 -12.43 11.49 -0.80
N ARG A 211 -12.74 11.15 0.47
CA ARG A 211 -13.57 12.00 1.34
C ARG A 211 -12.92 13.35 1.66
N MET A 212 -11.60 13.43 1.69
CA MET A 212 -10.87 14.70 1.90
C MET A 212 -11.08 15.68 0.73
N PHE A 213 -11.19 15.16 -0.50
CA PHE A 213 -11.25 15.95 -1.74
C PHE A 213 -12.53 15.67 -2.55
N GLU A 214 -13.63 15.31 -1.88
CA GLU A 214 -14.80 14.73 -2.56
C GLU A 214 -15.39 15.68 -3.60
N ALA A 215 -15.58 16.95 -3.24
CA ALA A 215 -16.16 17.96 -4.12
C ALA A 215 -15.27 18.23 -5.34
N GLU A 216 -13.96 18.36 -5.13
CA GLU A 216 -12.98 18.66 -6.16
C GLU A 216 -12.81 17.48 -7.14
N LEU A 217 -12.75 16.26 -6.60
CA LEU A 217 -12.64 15.03 -7.39
C LEU A 217 -13.88 14.78 -8.23
N LYS A 218 -15.09 15.01 -7.68
CA LYS A 218 -16.35 14.90 -8.43
C LYS A 218 -16.41 15.92 -9.55
N TRP A 219 -16.15 17.19 -9.22
CA TRP A 219 -16.13 18.27 -10.21
C TRP A 219 -15.14 17.98 -11.35
N MET A 220 -13.92 17.54 -11.02
CA MET A 220 -12.90 17.20 -12.01
C MET A 220 -13.32 16.01 -12.88
N ALA A 221 -13.93 14.98 -12.28
CA ALA A 221 -14.40 13.82 -13.03
C ALA A 221 -15.52 14.17 -14.01
N GLU A 222 -16.41 15.11 -13.65
CA GLU A 222 -17.51 15.61 -14.49
C GLU A 222 -17.00 16.50 -15.63
N ASN A 223 -15.98 17.33 -15.37
CA ASN A 223 -15.45 18.31 -16.32
C ASN A 223 -14.19 17.83 -17.08
N ARG A 224 -13.91 16.52 -17.06
CA ARG A 224 -12.70 15.97 -17.67
C ARG A 224 -12.67 16.10 -19.20
N SER A 225 -11.49 16.33 -19.77
CA SER A 225 -11.29 16.29 -21.22
C SER A 225 -11.42 14.87 -21.79
N LYS A 226 -11.75 14.78 -23.09
CA LYS A 226 -11.65 13.53 -23.87
C LYS A 226 -10.26 13.32 -24.46
N GLU A 227 -9.46 14.38 -24.53
CA GLU A 227 -8.09 14.37 -25.07
C GLU A 227 -7.15 13.54 -24.22
N ARG A 228 -6.27 12.77 -24.87
CA ARG A 228 -5.46 11.74 -24.20
C ARG A 228 -4.49 12.34 -23.16
N GLY A 229 -3.77 13.40 -23.48
CA GLY A 229 -2.83 14.02 -22.55
C GLY A 229 -3.53 14.79 -21.43
N LEU A 230 -4.62 15.50 -21.76
CA LEU A 230 -5.38 16.28 -20.77
C LEU A 230 -6.11 15.39 -19.76
N LYS A 231 -6.58 14.19 -20.14
CA LYS A 231 -7.28 13.25 -19.24
C LYS A 231 -6.36 12.36 -18.40
N GLN A 232 -5.05 12.62 -18.37
CA GLN A 232 -4.11 11.88 -17.53
C GLN A 232 -4.39 12.15 -16.05
N ALA A 233 -4.24 11.12 -15.22
CA ALA A 233 -4.62 11.20 -13.81
C ALA A 233 -3.77 12.21 -13.02
N GLY A 234 -2.48 12.35 -13.34
CA GLY A 234 -1.60 13.35 -12.74
C GLY A 234 -2.02 14.79 -13.01
N VAL A 235 -2.43 15.10 -14.25
CA VAL A 235 -2.91 16.45 -14.62
C VAL A 235 -4.20 16.77 -13.86
N MET A 236 -5.19 15.89 -13.94
CA MET A 236 -6.48 16.09 -13.25
C MET A 236 -6.31 16.15 -11.73
N ALA A 237 -5.41 15.33 -11.15
CA ALA A 237 -5.11 15.36 -9.72
C ALA A 237 -4.44 16.66 -9.29
N ALA A 238 -3.56 17.25 -10.11
CA ALA A 238 -2.94 18.55 -9.81
C ALA A 238 -3.99 19.67 -9.73
N PHE A 239 -4.91 19.75 -10.70
CA PHE A 239 -6.02 20.70 -10.65
C PHE A 239 -7.01 20.42 -9.51
N THR A 240 -7.16 19.15 -9.11
CA THR A 240 -7.96 18.80 -7.93
C THR A 240 -7.33 19.38 -6.66
N LEU A 241 -6.02 19.24 -6.49
CA LEU A 241 -5.30 19.72 -5.31
C LEU A 241 -5.17 21.23 -5.28
N ALA A 242 -4.87 21.86 -6.41
CA ALA A 242 -4.69 23.31 -6.52
C ALA A 242 -5.96 24.11 -6.15
N GLN A 243 -7.15 23.51 -6.29
CA GLN A 243 -8.40 24.14 -5.83
C GLN A 243 -8.42 24.44 -4.32
N ARG A 244 -7.57 23.77 -3.53
CA ARG A 244 -7.46 23.93 -2.07
C ARG A 244 -6.28 24.81 -1.63
N TRP A 245 -5.56 25.44 -2.57
CA TRP A 245 -4.54 26.39 -2.18
C TRP A 245 -5.13 27.61 -1.46
N PRO A 246 -4.36 28.21 -0.53
CA PRO A 246 -4.81 29.40 0.18
C PRO A 246 -5.02 30.57 -0.80
N GLY A 247 -5.94 31.47 -0.45
CA GLY A 247 -6.28 32.65 -1.24
C GLY A 247 -7.78 32.76 -1.51
N GLU A 248 -8.27 33.99 -1.52
CA GLU A 248 -9.66 34.26 -1.86
C GLU A 248 -9.89 33.88 -3.34
N SER A 249 -10.94 33.11 -3.61
CA SER A 249 -11.31 32.66 -4.96
C SER A 249 -10.31 31.76 -5.70
N THR A 250 -9.22 31.30 -5.07
CA THR A 250 -8.23 30.41 -5.70
C THR A 250 -8.87 29.17 -6.33
N GLY A 251 -9.82 28.54 -5.63
CA GLY A 251 -10.56 27.40 -6.16
C GLY A 251 -11.36 27.70 -7.43
N ALA A 252 -11.96 28.89 -7.53
CA ALA A 252 -12.70 29.32 -8.72
C ALA A 252 -11.75 29.60 -9.89
N LEU A 253 -10.64 30.29 -9.63
CA LEU A 253 -9.60 30.57 -10.63
C LEU A 253 -9.01 29.28 -11.20
N VAL A 254 -8.67 28.30 -10.36
CA VAL A 254 -8.13 27.00 -10.83
C VAL A 254 -9.15 26.25 -11.71
N ARG A 255 -10.45 26.33 -11.39
CA ARG A 255 -11.50 25.75 -12.24
C ARG A 255 -11.63 26.46 -13.57
N GLU A 256 -11.54 27.79 -13.58
CA GLU A 256 -11.53 28.58 -14.82
C GLU A 256 -10.32 28.22 -15.69
N MET A 257 -9.13 28.14 -15.09
CA MET A 257 -7.91 27.70 -15.78
C MET A 257 -8.08 26.31 -16.41
N TRP A 258 -8.75 25.37 -15.73
CA TRP A 258 -9.05 24.05 -16.29
C TRP A 258 -9.96 24.15 -17.51
N VAL A 259 -11.03 24.94 -17.43
CA VAL A 259 -11.98 25.14 -18.53
C VAL A 259 -11.27 25.74 -19.75
N ILE A 260 -10.41 26.75 -19.54
CA ILE A 260 -9.60 27.36 -20.60
C ILE A 260 -8.61 26.32 -21.17
N LEU A 261 -7.90 25.58 -20.31
CA LEU A 261 -6.96 24.54 -20.71
C LEU A 261 -7.60 23.50 -21.63
N VAL A 262 -8.85 23.13 -21.38
CA VAL A 262 -9.54 22.07 -22.14
C VAL A 262 -10.22 22.60 -23.39
N ASN A 263 -10.75 23.82 -23.38
CA ASN A 263 -11.68 24.29 -24.40
C ASN A 263 -11.15 25.43 -25.28
N ASP A 264 -10.11 26.16 -24.88
CA ASP A 264 -9.72 27.39 -25.55
C ASP A 264 -8.20 27.56 -25.73
N ALA A 265 -7.63 26.71 -26.58
CA ALA A 265 -6.23 26.82 -26.98
C ALA A 265 -5.90 28.15 -27.70
N GLY A 266 -6.90 28.79 -28.32
CA GLY A 266 -6.74 30.10 -28.97
C GLY A 266 -6.52 31.21 -27.95
N TYR A 267 -7.35 31.24 -26.89
CA TYR A 267 -7.24 32.17 -25.79
C TYR A 267 -5.89 32.08 -25.08
N LEU A 268 -5.41 30.85 -24.82
CA LEU A 268 -4.11 30.62 -24.19
C LEU A 268 -2.95 31.24 -24.98
N ARG A 269 -2.95 31.09 -26.31
CA ARG A 269 -1.89 31.62 -27.19
C ARG A 269 -1.93 33.14 -27.35
N ALA A 270 -3.10 33.75 -27.18
CA ALA A 270 -3.27 35.18 -27.38
C ALA A 270 -2.78 36.03 -26.19
N ARG A 271 -2.46 35.41 -25.04
CA ARG A 271 -2.21 36.09 -23.76
C ARG A 271 -0.88 35.68 -23.13
N PRO A 272 0.11 36.59 -23.06
CA PRO A 272 1.40 36.32 -22.41
C PRO A 272 1.27 35.87 -20.96
N GLU A 273 0.27 36.36 -20.22
CA GLU A 273 -0.02 35.96 -18.84
C GLU A 273 -0.41 34.48 -18.71
N CYS A 274 -0.87 33.84 -19.78
CA CYS A 274 -1.23 32.43 -19.82
C CYS A 274 -0.12 31.53 -20.37
N ALA A 275 1.09 32.05 -20.63
CA ALA A 275 2.14 31.32 -21.34
C ALA A 275 2.47 29.95 -20.73
N ALA A 276 2.60 29.85 -19.41
CA ALA A 276 2.88 28.57 -18.76
C ALA A 276 1.77 27.52 -18.99
N LEU A 277 0.50 27.95 -18.93
CA LEU A 277 -0.65 27.09 -19.16
C LEU A 277 -0.78 26.72 -20.65
N ALA A 278 -0.44 27.65 -21.55
CA ALA A 278 -0.36 27.40 -22.99
C ALA A 278 0.67 26.33 -23.34
N HIS A 279 1.88 26.44 -22.77
CA HIS A 279 2.96 25.46 -22.98
C HIS A 279 2.57 24.08 -22.46
N LEU A 280 1.89 24.01 -21.31
CA LEU A 280 1.37 22.75 -20.77
C LEU A 280 0.33 22.14 -21.73
N HIS A 281 -0.61 22.94 -22.25
CA HIS A 281 -1.60 22.49 -23.22
C HIS A 281 -0.94 21.90 -24.48
N GLU A 282 -0.04 22.66 -25.09
CA GLU A 282 0.66 22.25 -26.32
C GLU A 282 1.44 20.96 -26.12
N TRP A 283 2.15 20.85 -25.00
CA TRP A 283 2.91 19.63 -24.71
C TRP A 283 1.99 18.43 -24.46
N LEU A 284 0.93 18.57 -23.66
CA LEU A 284 -0.02 17.49 -23.39
C LEU A 284 -0.77 17.02 -24.63
N THR A 285 -0.99 17.91 -25.61
CA THR A 285 -1.71 17.59 -26.85
C THR A 285 -0.77 17.20 -28.01
N SER A 286 0.54 17.37 -27.84
CA SER A 286 1.54 16.97 -28.84
C SER A 286 1.67 15.45 -28.99
N GLU A 287 2.37 15.01 -30.06
CA GLU A 287 2.77 13.61 -30.23
C GLU A 287 3.61 13.09 -29.07
N CYS A 288 4.43 13.94 -28.45
CA CYS A 288 5.19 13.59 -27.25
C CYS A 288 4.26 13.25 -26.07
N GLY A 289 3.16 13.99 -25.92
CA GLY A 289 2.10 13.69 -24.96
C GLY A 289 1.41 12.35 -25.20
N LEU A 290 1.29 11.91 -26.47
CA LEU A 290 0.74 10.60 -26.82
C LEU A 290 1.68 9.43 -26.45
N LEU A 291 2.99 9.68 -26.36
CA LEU A 291 3.97 8.67 -25.97
C LEU A 291 4.04 8.44 -24.45
N MET A 292 3.34 9.26 -23.67
CA MET A 292 3.31 9.13 -22.21
C MET A 292 2.75 7.79 -21.76
N THR A 293 3.47 7.18 -20.83
CA THR A 293 3.14 5.92 -20.17
C THR A 293 2.63 6.16 -18.75
N ARG A 294 2.10 5.11 -18.11
CA ARG A 294 1.72 5.14 -16.68
C ARG A 294 2.90 5.46 -15.75
N ARG A 295 4.15 5.36 -16.22
CA ARG A 295 5.34 5.69 -15.44
C ARG A 295 5.56 7.20 -15.41
N ASP A 296 5.23 7.89 -16.50
CA ASP A 296 5.40 9.33 -16.68
C ASP A 296 4.32 10.13 -15.96
N ASP A 297 3.15 9.51 -15.72
CA ASP A 297 2.04 10.08 -14.95
C ASP A 297 2.44 10.54 -13.53
N ARG A 298 3.51 9.97 -12.95
CA ARG A 298 4.04 10.41 -11.64
C ARG A 298 4.65 11.81 -11.71
N ALA A 299 5.27 12.17 -12.83
CA ALA A 299 5.88 13.49 -13.02
C ALA A 299 4.83 14.55 -13.43
N LEU A 300 3.70 14.12 -13.98
CA LEU A 300 2.64 15.02 -14.46
C LEU A 300 2.01 15.85 -13.36
N LEU A 301 1.68 15.24 -12.22
CA LEU A 301 1.10 15.97 -11.10
C LEU A 301 2.03 17.11 -10.62
N PRO A 302 3.31 16.86 -10.27
CA PRO A 302 4.23 17.91 -9.89
C PRO A 302 4.40 19.00 -10.94
N LEU A 303 4.61 18.60 -12.19
CA LEU A 303 4.83 19.53 -13.30
C LEU A 303 3.61 20.45 -13.46
N THR A 304 2.41 19.87 -13.40
CA THR A 304 1.16 20.62 -13.52
C THR A 304 0.97 21.57 -12.34
N LEU A 305 1.28 21.15 -11.11
CA LEU A 305 1.24 22.05 -9.94
C LEU A 305 2.20 23.24 -10.08
N GLN A 306 3.40 23.02 -10.62
CA GLN A 306 4.33 24.13 -10.88
C GLN A 306 3.78 25.12 -11.89
N VAL A 307 3.22 24.63 -13.00
CA VAL A 307 2.58 25.48 -14.01
C VAL A 307 1.45 26.31 -13.38
N LEU A 308 0.59 25.68 -12.58
CA LEU A 308 -0.50 26.37 -11.90
C LEU A 308 0.00 27.44 -10.93
N ARG A 309 1.07 27.16 -10.17
CA ARG A 309 1.67 28.13 -9.25
C ARG A 309 2.24 29.34 -10.00
N CYS A 310 2.93 29.13 -11.12
CA CYS A 310 3.43 30.22 -11.96
C CYS A 310 2.28 31.10 -12.48
N CYS A 311 1.17 30.51 -12.91
CA CYS A 311 0.00 31.25 -13.38
C CYS A 311 -0.69 32.05 -12.27
N LEU A 312 -0.63 31.59 -11.02
CA LEU A 312 -1.21 32.30 -9.86
C LEU A 312 -0.25 33.33 -9.24
N GLY A 313 0.87 33.64 -9.91
CA GLY A 313 1.84 34.64 -9.45
C GLY A 313 2.74 34.20 -8.30
N GLY A 314 2.81 32.89 -8.01
CA GLY A 314 3.76 32.34 -7.05
C GLY A 314 5.12 32.07 -7.69
N ASP A 315 6.20 32.21 -6.90
CA ASP A 315 7.54 31.80 -7.33
C ASP A 315 7.54 30.29 -7.67
N GLY A 316 7.83 29.97 -8.93
CA GLY A 316 8.00 28.60 -9.37
C GLY A 316 9.27 27.97 -8.80
N VAL A 317 9.34 26.64 -8.76
CA VAL A 317 10.59 25.94 -8.45
C VAL A 317 11.49 26.04 -9.69
N THR A 318 12.46 26.95 -9.68
CA THR A 318 13.31 27.24 -10.84
C THR A 318 14.63 26.48 -10.87
N ASP A 319 15.06 25.89 -9.76
CA ASP A 319 16.35 25.19 -9.70
C ASP A 319 16.22 23.72 -10.11
N ALA A 320 17.14 23.27 -10.98
CA ALA A 320 17.15 21.92 -11.53
C ALA A 320 17.24 20.82 -10.45
N SER A 321 17.92 21.12 -9.34
CA SER A 321 18.09 20.17 -8.24
C SER A 321 16.78 19.90 -7.51
N SER A 322 15.93 20.92 -7.32
CA SER A 322 14.59 20.77 -6.76
C SER A 322 13.65 20.05 -7.71
N LEU A 323 13.74 20.28 -9.02
CA LEU A 323 12.97 19.54 -10.02
C LEU A 323 13.33 18.05 -10.04
N GLU A 324 14.61 17.72 -9.90
CA GLU A 324 15.10 16.35 -9.81
C GLU A 324 14.64 15.68 -8.50
N ARG A 325 14.73 16.39 -7.36
CA ARG A 325 14.15 15.92 -6.08
C ARG A 325 12.65 15.69 -6.17
N ILE A 326 11.89 16.60 -6.78
CA ILE A 326 10.44 16.42 -7.02
C ILE A 326 10.17 15.14 -7.83
N ARG A 327 10.95 14.91 -8.88
CA ARG A 327 10.82 13.73 -9.74
C ARG A 327 11.17 12.43 -9.02
N GLU A 328 12.20 12.42 -8.19
CA GLU A 328 12.73 11.22 -7.55
C GLU A 328 12.07 10.91 -6.20
N THR A 329 12.05 11.87 -5.28
CA THR A 329 11.65 11.72 -3.88
C THR A 329 10.29 12.37 -3.59
N GLY A 330 9.88 13.36 -4.38
CA GLY A 330 8.67 14.15 -4.12
C GLY A 330 8.81 15.13 -2.95
N GLU A 331 10.01 15.29 -2.37
CA GLU A 331 10.26 16.13 -1.18
C GLU A 331 9.94 17.61 -1.43
N ALA A 332 10.36 18.17 -2.58
CA ALA A 332 10.04 19.56 -2.91
C ALA A 332 8.57 19.78 -3.33
N LEU A 333 7.76 18.72 -3.42
CA LEU A 333 6.32 18.82 -3.69
C LEU A 333 5.53 19.38 -2.51
N GLU A 334 6.05 19.27 -1.28
CA GLU A 334 5.40 19.79 -0.07
C GLU A 334 5.14 21.29 -0.16
N THR A 335 6.07 22.01 -0.79
CA THR A 335 5.94 23.45 -1.03
C THR A 335 4.83 23.80 -2.03
N LEU A 336 4.37 22.82 -2.82
CA LEU A 336 3.36 22.96 -3.86
C LEU A 336 2.00 22.37 -3.46
N LEU A 337 1.89 21.70 -2.31
CA LEU A 337 0.65 21.05 -1.89
C LEU A 337 -0.04 21.81 -0.74
N PRO A 338 -1.37 21.67 -0.58
CA PRO A 338 -2.08 22.13 0.61
C PRO A 338 -1.50 21.47 1.88
N SER A 339 -1.11 22.27 2.87
CA SER A 339 -0.31 21.78 4.01
C SER A 339 -1.10 20.89 4.98
N ALA A 340 -2.36 21.22 5.26
CA ALA A 340 -3.20 20.47 6.19
C ALA A 340 -3.53 19.06 5.67
N GLU A 341 -4.06 18.96 4.45
CA GLU A 341 -4.45 17.68 3.86
C GLU A 341 -3.23 16.81 3.53
N THR A 342 -2.09 17.40 3.15
CA THR A 342 -0.84 16.66 2.94
C THR A 342 -0.38 15.99 4.24
N SER A 343 -0.46 16.71 5.37
CA SER A 343 -0.15 16.16 6.69
C SER A 343 -1.08 15.00 7.06
N GLU A 344 -2.38 15.15 6.84
CA GLU A 344 -3.36 14.09 7.13
C GLU A 344 -3.15 12.84 6.27
N VAL A 345 -2.92 13.00 4.96
CA VAL A 345 -2.62 11.87 4.07
C VAL A 345 -1.34 11.19 4.50
N ARG A 346 -0.27 11.92 4.82
CA ARG A 346 1.00 11.32 5.27
C ARG A 346 0.85 10.57 6.59
N LYS A 347 0.10 11.13 7.53
CA LYS A 347 -0.23 10.49 8.80
C LYS A 347 -0.98 9.17 8.60
N LEU A 348 -1.90 9.09 7.61
CA LEU A 348 -2.59 7.86 7.25
C LEU A 348 -1.62 6.72 6.87
N PHE A 349 -0.46 7.05 6.30
CA PHE A 349 0.56 6.09 5.89
C PHE A 349 1.74 5.96 6.88
N GLY A 350 1.65 6.56 8.07
CA GLY A 350 2.70 6.51 9.09
C GLY A 350 3.99 7.21 8.66
N VAL A 351 3.89 8.22 7.79
CA VAL A 351 4.99 9.10 7.43
C VAL A 351 4.91 10.31 8.37
N GLU A 352 5.69 10.30 9.45
CA GLU A 352 5.86 11.46 10.32
C GLU A 352 6.87 12.46 9.72
N GLY A 353 6.63 13.75 9.98
CA GLY A 353 7.17 14.90 9.24
C GLY A 353 8.65 14.85 8.87
N GLY A 354 8.92 15.04 7.59
CA GLY A 354 10.20 15.53 7.07
C GLY A 354 10.04 16.98 6.62
N ALA A 355 9.70 17.89 7.54
CA ALA A 355 10.03 19.29 7.34
C ALA A 355 11.41 19.49 7.95
N ALA A 356 12.44 19.50 7.10
CA ALA A 356 13.73 20.09 7.40
C ALA A 356 14.05 21.06 6.26
#